data_AF-A0A966QE18-F1
#
_entry.id   AF-A0A966QE18-F1
#
_cell.length_a   1.000
_cell.length_b   1.000
_cell.length_c   1.000
_cell.angle_alpha   90.00
_cell.angle_beta   90.00
_cell.angle_gamma   90.00
#
_symmetry.space_group_name_H-M   'P 1'
#
loop_
_entity.id
_entity.type
_entity.pdbx_description
1 polymer ?
#
loop_
_entity_poly.entity_id
_entity_poly.type
_entity_poly.pdbx_seq_one_letter_code
_entity_poly.pdbx_strand_id
1 'polypeptide(L)'
;DQNPDKSVTSRATVVISARGSRIEASGEGNGPVNAIDTAIRKGLEQFYPELSQLELTDYKVRILEGRLGTGAVTRVLVETSDGRGEWNTIGVHENVIAASAMALADAVTYGLLRQGKKPE
;
A
#
# COMPACT_ATOMS: atom_id res chain seq x y z
N ASP A 1 -18.73 -4.13 -4.39
CA ASP A 1 -20.02 -4.75 -4.04
C ASP A 1 -19.87 -5.71 -2.89
N GLN A 2 -20.90 -5.82 -2.04
CA GLN A 2 -20.97 -6.92 -1.07
C GLN A 2 -21.49 -8.15 -1.81
N ASN A 3 -20.71 -9.22 -1.74
CA ASN A 3 -21.15 -10.52 -2.22
C ASN A 3 -22.30 -11.04 -1.34
N PRO A 4 -23.10 -12.02 -1.81
CA PRO A 4 -24.21 -12.60 -1.04
C PRO A 4 -23.79 -13.18 0.33
N ASP A 5 -22.52 -13.53 0.48
CA ASP A 5 -21.89 -14.00 1.72
C ASP A 5 -21.40 -12.86 2.65
N LYS A 6 -21.72 -11.61 2.32
CA LYS A 6 -21.26 -10.37 2.97
C LYS A 6 -19.77 -10.08 2.85
N SER A 7 -19.02 -10.85 2.05
CA SER A 7 -17.64 -10.50 1.74
C SER A 7 -17.62 -9.23 0.89
N VAL A 8 -16.69 -8.33 1.21
CA VAL A 8 -16.42 -7.14 0.39
C VAL A 8 -15.28 -7.50 -0.54
N THR A 9 -15.52 -7.40 -1.84
CA THR A 9 -14.44 -7.48 -2.83
C THR A 9 -14.26 -6.11 -3.45
N SER A 10 -13.01 -5.64 -3.45
CA SER A 10 -12.59 -4.41 -4.12
C SER A 10 -11.54 -4.75 -5.16
N ARG A 11 -11.59 -4.02 -6.29
CA ARG A 11 -10.55 -4.04 -7.31
C ARG A 11 -9.95 -2.65 -7.41
N ALA A 12 -8.63 -2.58 -7.54
CA ALA A 12 -7.90 -1.34 -7.77
C ALA A 12 -7.00 -1.51 -8.99
N THR A 13 -6.82 -0.43 -9.73
CA THR A 13 -5.82 -0.31 -10.78
C THR A 13 -4.89 0.82 -10.41
N VAL A 14 -3.58 0.56 -10.46
CA VAL A 14 -2.52 1.51 -10.15
C VAL A 14 -1.62 1.69 -11.36
N VAL A 15 -1.05 2.88 -11.49
CA VAL A 15 -0.02 3.16 -12.48
C VAL A 15 1.29 3.42 -11.74
N ILE A 16 2.29 2.60 -12.01
CA ILE A 16 3.56 2.56 -11.30
C ILE A 16 4.67 2.96 -12.28
N SER A 17 5.66 3.70 -11.78
CA SER A 17 6.90 3.95 -12.50
C SER A 17 8.02 3.17 -11.81
N ALA A 18 8.70 2.30 -12.55
CA ALA A 18 9.84 1.50 -12.06
C ALA A 18 10.79 1.19 -13.21
N ARG A 19 12.10 1.27 -12.96
CA ARG A 19 13.19 1.02 -13.92
C ARG A 19 13.01 1.81 -15.22
N GLY A 20 12.57 3.06 -15.10
CA GLY A 20 12.26 3.91 -16.26
C GLY A 20 11.06 3.48 -17.10
N SER A 21 10.28 2.49 -16.65
CA SER A 21 9.06 1.99 -17.31
C SER A 21 7.82 2.44 -16.56
N ARG A 22 6.73 2.72 -17.29
CA ARG A 22 5.41 3.05 -16.73
C ARG A 22 4.44 1.90 -16.97
N ILE A 23 3.79 1.43 -15.91
CA ILE A 23 3.10 0.14 -15.91
C ILE A 23 1.77 0.29 -15.22
N GLU A 24 0.74 -0.26 -15.83
CA GLU A 24 -0.58 -0.39 -15.24
C GLU A 24 -0.73 -1.79 -14.66
N ALA A 25 -1.09 -1.86 -13.37
CA ALA A 25 -1.28 -3.12 -12.66
C ALA A 25 -2.62 -3.09 -11.92
N SER A 26 -3.30 -4.24 -11.87
CA SER A 26 -4.55 -4.38 -11.14
C SER A 26 -4.43 -5.41 -10.02
N GLY A 27 -5.17 -5.16 -8.95
CA GLY A 27 -5.21 -5.98 -7.75
C GLY A 27 -6.61 -6.07 -7.20
N GLU A 28 -6.88 -7.18 -6.52
CA GLU A 28 -8.13 -7.43 -5.82
C GLU A 28 -7.83 -7.71 -4.36
N GLY A 29 -8.82 -7.44 -3.51
CA GLY A 29 -8.68 -7.59 -2.07
C GLY A 29 -9.99 -7.42 -1.33
N ASN A 30 -9.95 -7.63 -0.02
CA ASN A 30 -11.10 -7.52 0.88
C ASN A 30 -11.57 -6.07 1.12
N GLY A 31 -10.88 -5.09 0.53
CA GLY A 31 -11.14 -3.67 0.63
C GLY A 31 -10.23 -2.87 -0.32
N PRO A 32 -10.50 -1.57 -0.52
CA PRO A 32 -9.79 -0.77 -1.51
C PRO A 32 -8.29 -0.66 -1.23
N VAL A 33 -7.91 -0.50 0.04
CA VAL A 33 -6.49 -0.41 0.44
C VAL A 33 -5.75 -1.72 0.19
N ASN A 34 -6.37 -2.86 0.52
CA ASN A 34 -5.80 -4.17 0.24
C ASN A 34 -5.68 -4.42 -1.28
N ALA A 35 -6.68 -4.01 -2.06
CA ALA A 35 -6.62 -4.11 -3.52
C ALA A 35 -5.49 -3.24 -4.11
N ILE A 36 -5.24 -2.05 -3.56
CA ILE A 36 -4.12 -1.18 -3.95
C ILE A 36 -2.78 -1.84 -3.63
N ASP A 37 -2.61 -2.36 -2.41
CA ASP A 37 -1.38 -3.08 -2.00
C ASP A 37 -1.09 -4.27 -2.93
N THR A 38 -2.10 -5.11 -3.20
CA THR A 38 -1.99 -6.21 -4.16
C THR A 38 -1.58 -5.72 -5.55
N ALA A 39 -2.18 -4.63 -6.04
CA ALA A 39 -1.89 -4.09 -7.37
C ALA A 39 -0.46 -3.57 -7.47
N ILE A 40 0.03 -2.87 -6.43
CA ILE A 40 1.40 -2.36 -6.35
C ILE A 40 2.39 -3.52 -6.37
N ARG A 41 2.21 -4.52 -5.49
CA ARG A 41 3.11 -5.68 -5.40
C ARG A 41 3.16 -6.46 -6.71
N LYS A 42 2.00 -6.79 -7.30
CA LYS A 42 1.94 -7.48 -8.60
C LYS A 42 2.63 -6.69 -9.71
N GLY A 43 2.42 -5.36 -9.76
CA GLY A 43 3.04 -4.51 -10.77
C GLY A 43 4.56 -4.46 -10.67
N LEU A 44 5.11 -4.49 -9.45
CA LEU A 44 6.54 -4.41 -9.18
C LEU A 44 7.27 -5.76 -9.17
N GLU A 45 6.56 -6.87 -8.92
CA GLU A 45 7.15 -8.21 -8.82
C GLU A 45 7.95 -8.61 -10.06
N GLN A 46 7.55 -8.13 -11.25
CA GLN A 46 8.27 -8.37 -12.50
C GLN A 46 9.66 -7.69 -12.56
N PHE A 47 9.92 -6.65 -11.76
CA PHE A 47 11.24 -5.99 -11.65
C PHE A 47 11.98 -6.35 -10.38
N TYR A 48 11.22 -6.65 -9.33
CA TYR A 48 11.73 -6.90 -7.99
C TYR A 48 11.04 -8.12 -7.37
N PRO A 49 11.39 -9.35 -7.79
CA PRO A 49 10.79 -10.57 -7.26
C PRO A 49 10.95 -10.73 -5.73
N GLU A 50 11.94 -10.05 -5.14
CA GLU A 50 12.19 -10.04 -3.70
C GLU A 50 11.03 -9.44 -2.90
N LEU A 51 10.16 -8.65 -3.55
CA LEU A 51 8.96 -8.09 -2.93
C LEU A 51 7.92 -9.14 -2.55
N SER A 52 8.00 -10.36 -3.12
CA SER A 52 7.14 -11.49 -2.76
C SER A 52 7.25 -11.91 -1.29
N GLN A 53 8.38 -11.59 -0.63
CA GLN A 53 8.62 -11.90 0.78
C GLN A 53 8.05 -10.84 1.72
N LEU A 54 7.55 -9.72 1.19
CA LEU A 54 7.05 -8.63 2.00
C LEU A 54 5.59 -8.83 2.32
N GLU A 55 5.25 -8.70 3.60
CA GLU A 55 3.89 -8.82 4.11
C GLU A 55 3.50 -7.58 4.91
N LEU A 56 2.29 -7.08 4.67
CA LEU A 56 1.70 -6.05 5.52
C LEU A 56 1.19 -6.71 6.80
N THR A 57 1.79 -6.39 7.94
CA THR A 57 1.50 -7.03 9.23
C THR A 57 0.52 -6.23 10.08
N ASP A 58 0.48 -4.90 9.93
CA ASP A 58 -0.43 -4.03 10.66
C ASP A 58 -0.83 -2.80 9.85
N TYR A 59 -2.04 -2.31 10.09
CA TYR A 59 -2.64 -1.17 9.41
C TYR A 59 -3.45 -0.33 10.39
N LYS A 60 -3.01 0.91 10.65
CA LYS A 60 -3.66 1.81 11.60
C LYS A 60 -3.97 3.16 10.98
N VAL A 61 -5.23 3.56 11.07
CA VAL A 61 -5.69 4.88 10.65
C VAL A 61 -5.99 5.73 11.88
N ARG A 62 -5.45 6.94 11.92
CA ARG A 62 -5.79 7.94 12.94
C ARG A 62 -6.11 9.28 12.29
N ILE A 63 -7.22 9.86 12.70
CA ILE A 63 -7.51 11.26 12.38
C ILE A 63 -6.64 12.12 13.29
N LEU A 64 -5.82 13.00 12.72
CA LEU A 64 -4.83 13.77 13.48
C LEU A 64 -5.50 14.85 14.32
N GLU A 65 -6.46 15.58 13.76
CA GLU A 65 -7.32 16.55 14.45
C GLU A 65 -8.36 17.08 13.46
N GLY A 66 -9.50 17.57 13.97
CA GLY A 66 -10.43 18.38 13.18
C GLY A 66 -11.91 18.07 13.36
N ARG A 67 -12.71 19.13 13.52
CA ARG A 67 -14.19 19.14 13.44
C ARG A 67 -14.69 19.13 11.99
N LEU A 68 -13.83 18.79 11.03
CA LEU A 68 -14.03 18.96 9.58
C LEU A 68 -14.69 17.75 8.91
N GLY A 69 -15.12 16.75 9.68
CA GLY A 69 -15.75 15.54 9.14
C GLY A 69 -14.83 14.82 8.16
N THR A 70 -15.30 14.60 6.93
CA THR A 70 -14.54 13.91 5.87
C THR A 70 -13.34 14.70 5.34
N GLY A 71 -13.18 15.97 5.70
CA GLY A 71 -11.99 16.78 5.38
C GLY A 71 -10.89 16.74 6.43
N ALA A 72 -11.03 15.92 7.48
CA ALA A 72 -10.02 15.85 8.52
C ALA A 72 -8.73 15.18 8.02
N VAL A 73 -7.58 15.71 8.44
CA VAL A 73 -6.28 15.14 8.07
C VAL A 73 -6.14 13.76 8.69
N THR A 74 -5.90 12.77 7.82
CA THR A 74 -5.77 11.38 8.20
C THR A 74 -4.31 10.96 8.15
N ARG A 75 -3.85 10.30 9.21
CA ARG A 75 -2.56 9.60 9.28
C ARG A 75 -2.79 8.10 9.19
N VAL A 76 -2.14 7.47 8.22
CA VAL A 76 -2.13 6.02 8.03
C VAL A 76 -0.73 5.52 8.36
N LEU A 77 -0.64 4.56 9.28
CA LEU A 77 0.56 3.81 9.59
C LEU A 77 0.42 2.41 9.01
N VAL A 78 1.43 1.99 8.27
CA VAL A 78 1.57 0.65 7.71
C VAL A 78 2.81 0.01 8.31
N GLU A 79 2.64 -1.16 8.91
CA GLU A 79 3.75 -2.03 9.30
C GLU A 79 3.96 -3.10 8.23
N THR A 80 5.22 -3.34 7.89
CA THR A 80 5.61 -4.34 6.90
C THR A 80 6.75 -5.19 7.44
N SER A 81 6.68 -6.49 7.18
CA SER A 81 7.71 -7.47 7.52
C SER A 81 8.28 -8.11 6.26
N ASP A 82 9.55 -8.51 6.32
CA ASP A 82 10.21 -9.37 5.32
C ASP A 82 10.52 -10.77 5.90
N GLY A 83 9.89 -11.13 7.02
CA GLY A 83 10.16 -12.34 7.79
C GLY A 83 11.47 -12.33 8.59
N ARG A 84 12.33 -11.30 8.43
CA ARG A 84 13.58 -11.13 9.20
C ARG A 84 13.53 -9.92 10.12
N GLY A 85 12.75 -8.90 9.77
CA GLY A 85 12.49 -7.76 10.62
C GLY A 85 11.34 -6.92 10.08
N GLU A 86 10.91 -5.96 10.87
CA GLU A 86 9.73 -5.14 10.61
C GLU A 86 10.09 -3.66 10.50
N TRP A 87 9.28 -2.91 9.76
CA TRP A 87 9.39 -1.47 9.66
C TRP A 87 8.02 -0.83 9.52
N ASN A 88 7.97 0.44 9.91
CA ASN A 88 6.76 1.23 9.87
C ASN A 88 6.93 2.39 8.90
N THR A 89 5.89 2.66 8.13
CA THR A 89 5.80 3.81 7.22
C THR A 89 4.51 4.57 7.49
N ILE A 90 4.51 5.86 7.17
CA ILE A 90 3.41 6.75 7.51
C ILE A 90 3.06 7.62 6.31
N GLY A 91 1.80 7.56 5.91
CA GLY A 91 1.20 8.52 4.97
C GLY A 91 0.26 9.46 5.71
N VAL A 92 0.29 10.74 5.33
CA VAL A 92 -0.57 11.78 5.94
C VAL A 92 -1.24 12.56 4.83
N HIS A 93 -2.58 12.51 4.80
CA HIS A 93 -3.37 13.19 3.78
C HIS A 93 -4.84 13.31 4.25
N GLU A 94 -5.60 14.30 3.75
CA GLU A 94 -7.05 14.44 4.04
C GLU A 94 -7.86 13.26 3.48
N ASN A 95 -7.53 12.83 2.27
CA ASN A 95 -8.05 11.59 1.68
C ASN A 95 -7.33 10.35 2.26
N VAL A 96 -8.06 9.51 3.00
CA VAL A 96 -7.55 8.26 3.59
C VAL A 96 -6.93 7.33 2.54
N ILE A 97 -7.49 7.22 1.34
CA ILE A 97 -6.95 6.35 0.28
C ILE A 97 -5.59 6.85 -0.20
N ALA A 98 -5.42 8.17 -0.30
CA ALA A 98 -4.13 8.76 -0.67
C ALA A 98 -3.10 8.57 0.45
N ALA A 99 -3.49 8.78 1.71
CA ALA A 99 -2.61 8.50 2.86
C ALA A 99 -2.18 7.02 2.89
N SER A 100 -3.09 6.08 2.63
CA SER A 100 -2.77 4.66 2.54
C SER A 100 -1.81 4.36 1.39
N ALA A 101 -2.06 4.88 0.19
CA ALA A 101 -1.22 4.64 -0.97
C ALA A 101 0.21 5.19 -0.78
N MET A 102 0.36 6.35 -0.14
CA MET A 102 1.66 6.91 0.24
C MET A 102 2.42 5.99 1.20
N ALA A 103 1.77 5.55 2.29
CA ALA A 103 2.38 4.64 3.25
C ALA A 103 2.81 3.31 2.59
N LEU A 104 1.94 2.72 1.75
CA LEU A 104 2.23 1.50 1.02
C LEU A 104 3.42 1.65 0.05
N ALA A 105 3.48 2.76 -0.69
CA ALA A 105 4.59 3.04 -1.60
C ALA A 105 5.92 3.20 -0.84
N ASP A 106 5.91 3.89 0.30
CA ASP A 106 7.08 4.02 1.17
C ASP A 106 7.48 2.67 1.76
N ALA A 107 6.51 1.83 2.14
CA ALA A 107 6.77 0.51 2.69
C ALA A 107 7.51 -0.39 1.70
N VAL A 108 7.06 -0.41 0.44
CA VAL A 108 7.70 -1.17 -0.63
C VAL A 108 9.08 -0.60 -0.96
N THR A 109 9.19 0.73 -1.08
CA THR A 109 10.47 1.42 -1.30
C THR A 109 11.51 1.05 -0.24
N TYR A 110 11.13 1.13 1.04
CA TYR A 110 12.03 0.77 2.13
C TYR A 110 12.36 -0.72 2.14
N GLY A 111 11.38 -1.57 1.80
CA GLY A 111 11.61 -3.00 1.60
C GLY A 111 12.67 -3.29 0.54
N LEU A 112 12.62 -2.61 -0.61
CA LEU A 112 13.65 -2.72 -1.66
C LEU A 112 15.04 -2.31 -1.14
N LEU A 113 15.12 -1.20 -0.41
CA LEU A 113 16.37 -0.73 0.19
C LEU A 113 16.94 -1.76 1.18
N ARG A 114 16.09 -2.39 2.01
CA ARG A 114 16.51 -3.47 2.92
C ARG A 114 17.05 -4.69 2.18
N GLN A 115 16.53 -4.98 0.98
CA GLN A 115 17.03 -6.04 0.10
C GLN A 115 18.27 -5.62 -0.73
N GLY A 116 18.84 -4.43 -0.46
CA GLY A 116 20.00 -3.91 -1.19
C GLY A 116 19.70 -3.50 -2.63
N LYS A 117 18.43 -3.27 -2.97
CA LYS A 117 18.00 -2.83 -4.30
C LYS A 117 17.90 -1.32 -4.35
N LYS A 118 18.07 -0.77 -5.55
CA LYS A 118 17.78 0.64 -5.83
C LYS A 118 16.32 0.78 -6.27
N PRO A 119 15.51 1.61 -5.59
CA PRO A 119 14.13 1.90 -5.99
C PRO A 119 14.14 2.90 -7.16
N GLU A 120 14.54 2.40 -8.33
CA GLU A 120 14.51 3.11 -9.63
C GLU A 120 13.30 2.69 -10.45
#